data_AF-A0A955C176-F1
#
_entry.id   AF-A0A955C176-F1
#
_cell.length_a   1.000
_cell.length_b   1.000
_cell.length_c   1.000
_cell.angle_alpha   90.00
_cell.angle_beta   90.00
_cell.angle_gamma   90.00
#
_symmetry.space_group_name_H-M   'P 1'
#
loop_
_entity.id
_entity.type
_entity.pdbx_description
1 polymer ?
#
loop_
_entity_poly.entity_id
_entity_poly.type
_entity_poly.pdbx_seq_one_letter_code
_entity_poly.pdbx_strand_id
1 'polypeptide(L)'
;MSELVISPKLVGSEVRVASRPEWGVGRVLRVQEMKVGGQTVFRVGVQFHVGHKTLQSPPAVLSLPTDEPQRETGWLDTLGGSSLDDKLRALPEDVADVLGSLRARLQAVVPLYEIRDEPADLLKWARRQTGVADPLSHWSRDELSVAFRAFCIERDSHCRNLAAQLRIKEGHDAVREFVDQQTDAARMAIREALGRVI
;
A
#
# COMPACT_ATOMS: atom_id res chain seq x y z
N MET A 1 -15.59 -12.49 1.79
CA MET A 1 -15.14 -12.41 3.19
C MET A 1 -16.13 -13.17 4.03
N SER A 2 -15.70 -14.21 4.74
CA SER A 2 -16.60 -15.02 5.58
C SER A 2 -16.81 -14.30 6.92
N GLU A 3 -18.05 -13.88 7.19
CA GLU A 3 -18.41 -13.30 8.48
C GLU A 3 -18.31 -14.37 9.57
N LEU A 4 -17.67 -14.02 10.68
CA LEU A 4 -17.53 -14.91 11.83
C LEU A 4 -18.73 -14.78 12.76
N VAL A 5 -19.32 -15.91 13.12
CA VAL A 5 -20.34 -15.97 14.18
C VAL A 5 -19.66 -15.71 15.52
N ILE A 6 -20.02 -14.59 16.16
CA ILE A 6 -19.43 -14.23 17.46
C ILE A 6 -19.92 -15.19 18.55
N SER A 7 -18.98 -15.85 19.21
CA SER A 7 -19.22 -16.81 20.28
C SER A 7 -18.01 -16.86 21.23
N PRO A 8 -18.17 -17.40 22.46
CA PRO A 8 -17.05 -17.55 23.39
C PRO A 8 -15.84 -18.33 22.86
N LYS A 9 -16.03 -19.17 21.84
CA LYS A 9 -14.96 -19.96 21.20
C LYS A 9 -13.96 -19.12 20.39
N LEU A 10 -14.29 -17.86 20.08
CA LEU A 10 -13.40 -16.94 19.39
C LEU A 10 -12.24 -16.45 20.26
N VAL A 11 -12.29 -16.65 21.58
CA VAL A 11 -11.18 -16.24 22.45
C VAL A 11 -9.90 -16.93 22.03
N GLY A 12 -8.84 -16.15 21.82
CA GLY A 12 -7.55 -16.60 21.34
C GLY A 12 -7.40 -16.57 19.82
N SER A 13 -8.50 -16.52 19.05
CA SER A 13 -8.47 -16.40 17.59
C SER A 13 -8.04 -15.01 17.14
N GLU A 14 -7.45 -14.97 15.95
CA GLU A 14 -7.18 -13.73 15.24
C GLU A 14 -8.39 -13.33 14.42
N VAL A 15 -8.68 -12.03 14.40
CA VAL A 15 -9.84 -11.46 13.73
C VAL A 15 -9.51 -10.09 13.13
N ARG A 16 -10.31 -9.66 12.17
CA ARG A 16 -10.31 -8.30 11.62
C ARG A 16 -11.69 -7.69 11.75
N VAL A 17 -11.74 -6.36 11.74
CA VAL A 17 -13.00 -5.59 11.74
C VAL A 17 -13.15 -4.97 10.35
N ALA A 18 -14.13 -5.44 9.56
CA ALA A 18 -14.31 -5.00 8.18
C ALA A 18 -14.56 -3.48 8.07
N SER A 19 -15.25 -2.88 9.05
CA SER A 19 -15.51 -1.44 9.09
C SER A 19 -14.31 -0.60 9.54
N ARG A 20 -13.24 -1.23 10.03
CA ARG A 20 -12.04 -0.58 10.56
C ARG A 20 -10.77 -1.31 10.11
N PRO A 21 -10.49 -1.36 8.79
CA PRO A 21 -9.33 -2.07 8.27
C PRO A 21 -8.01 -1.50 8.79
N GLU A 22 -7.98 -0.23 9.18
CA GLU A 22 -6.82 0.46 9.74
C GLU A 22 -6.34 -0.10 11.09
N TRP A 23 -7.15 -0.93 11.76
CA TRP A 23 -6.74 -1.58 13.02
C TRP A 23 -5.92 -2.85 12.82
N GLY A 24 -5.89 -3.39 11.59
CA GLY A 24 -5.16 -4.61 11.26
C GLY A 24 -5.81 -5.88 11.84
N VAL A 25 -4.99 -6.93 11.95
CA VAL A 25 -5.35 -8.18 12.62
C VAL A 25 -5.23 -7.99 14.14
N GLY A 26 -6.21 -8.47 14.89
CA GLY A 26 -6.21 -8.41 16.34
C GLY A 26 -6.54 -9.76 16.97
N ARG A 27 -6.01 -10.01 18.15
CA ARG A 27 -6.27 -11.23 18.92
C ARG A 27 -7.43 -11.02 19.88
N VAL A 28 -8.43 -11.88 19.81
CA VAL A 28 -9.58 -11.83 20.73
C VAL A 28 -9.13 -12.23 22.13
N LEU A 29 -9.25 -11.31 23.08
CA LEU A 29 -8.89 -11.54 24.48
C LEU A 29 -10.08 -12.09 25.28
N ARG A 30 -11.29 -11.59 24.98
CA ARG A 30 -12.50 -11.97 25.72
C ARG A 30 -13.75 -11.80 24.87
N VAL A 31 -14.73 -12.66 25.09
CA VAL A 31 -16.09 -12.55 24.56
C VAL A 31 -17.05 -12.71 25.73
N GLN A 32 -17.90 -11.70 25.94
CA GLN A 32 -18.93 -11.71 26.97
C GLN A 32 -20.30 -11.70 26.29
N GLU A 33 -21.10 -12.73 26.54
CA GLU A 33 -22.50 -12.77 26.13
C GLU A 33 -23.36 -11.99 27.12
N MET A 34 -24.23 -11.13 26.61
CA MET A 34 -25.16 -10.31 27.40
C MET A 34 -26.54 -10.37 26.77
N LYS A 35 -27.59 -10.25 27.58
CA LYS A 35 -28.96 -10.05 27.09
C LYS A 35 -29.37 -8.61 27.35
N VAL A 36 -29.65 -7.86 26.29
CA VAL A 36 -30.11 -6.46 26.36
C VAL A 36 -31.43 -6.38 25.60
N GLY A 37 -32.52 -5.98 26.27
CA GLY A 37 -33.83 -5.86 25.62
C GLY A 37 -34.35 -7.16 24.99
N GLY A 38 -33.99 -8.33 25.54
CA GLY A 38 -34.36 -9.63 24.99
C GLY A 38 -33.51 -10.13 23.81
N GLN A 39 -32.57 -9.31 23.33
CA GLN A 39 -31.61 -9.70 22.28
C GLN A 39 -30.26 -10.09 22.88
N THR A 40 -29.64 -11.13 22.31
CA THR A 40 -28.27 -11.52 22.66
C THR A 40 -27.28 -10.57 21.99
N VAL A 41 -26.43 -9.95 22.80
CA VAL A 41 -25.37 -9.04 22.39
C VAL A 41 -24.05 -9.57 22.94
N PHE A 42 -23.01 -9.59 22.11
CA PHE A 42 -21.66 -9.97 22.50
C PHE A 42 -20.78 -8.73 22.67
N ARG A 43 -20.09 -8.65 23.80
CA ARG A 43 -19.01 -7.68 24.02
C ARG A 43 -17.68 -8.38 23.82
N VAL A 44 -16.92 -7.97 22.79
CA VAL A 44 -15.67 -8.60 22.40
C VAL A 44 -14.51 -7.66 22.70
N GLY A 45 -13.57 -8.08 23.54
CA GLY A 45 -12.30 -7.36 23.74
C GLY A 45 -11.24 -7.95 22.82
N VAL A 46 -10.64 -7.11 21.98
CA VAL A 46 -9.63 -7.51 20.99
C VAL A 46 -8.39 -6.65 21.16
N GLN A 47 -7.22 -7.28 21.22
CA GLN A 47 -5.93 -6.60 21.19
C GLN A 47 -5.49 -6.44 19.73
N PHE A 48 -5.55 -5.21 19.23
CA PHE A 48 -4.97 -4.84 17.93
C PHE A 48 -3.60 -4.20 18.13
N HIS A 49 -2.84 -4.02 17.03
CA HIS A 49 -1.60 -3.25 17.06
C HIS A 49 -1.84 -1.78 17.47
N VAL A 50 -2.96 -1.21 17.04
CA VAL A 50 -3.42 0.14 17.43
C VAL A 50 -3.92 0.23 18.89
N GLY A 51 -3.80 -0.86 19.65
CA GLY A 51 -4.20 -0.97 21.05
C GLY A 51 -5.46 -1.83 21.28
N HIS A 52 -5.85 -1.94 22.55
CA HIS A 52 -7.01 -2.71 22.97
C HIS A 52 -8.30 -1.99 22.54
N LYS A 53 -9.17 -2.68 21.80
CA LYS A 53 -10.52 -2.20 21.43
C LYS A 53 -11.58 -3.14 21.98
N THR A 54 -12.68 -2.56 22.45
CA THR A 54 -13.87 -3.31 22.87
C THR A 54 -15.00 -3.05 21.87
N LEU A 55 -15.54 -4.12 21.29
CA LEU A 55 -16.59 -4.11 20.28
C LEU A 55 -17.88 -4.68 20.86
N GLN A 56 -19.03 -4.24 20.33
CA GLN A 56 -20.33 -4.84 20.60
C GLN A 56 -20.95 -5.37 19.32
N SER A 57 -21.43 -6.61 19.35
CA SER A 57 -22.07 -7.27 18.22
C SER A 57 -23.43 -7.84 18.62
N PRO A 58 -24.49 -7.55 17.86
CA PRO A 58 -24.54 -6.60 16.72
C PRO A 58 -24.27 -5.13 17.15
N PRO A 59 -23.78 -4.25 16.24
CA PRO A 59 -23.57 -4.46 14.81
C PRO A 59 -22.12 -4.78 14.38
N ALA A 60 -21.16 -4.95 15.30
CA ALA A 60 -19.78 -5.24 14.90
C ALA A 60 -19.67 -6.59 14.15
N VAL A 61 -19.12 -6.54 12.93
CA VAL A 61 -18.84 -7.71 12.08
C VAL A 61 -17.35 -8.02 12.15
N LEU A 62 -17.04 -9.24 12.59
CA LEU A 62 -15.67 -9.78 12.61
C LEU A 62 -15.49 -10.73 11.42
N SER A 63 -14.29 -10.73 10.85
CA SER A 63 -13.91 -11.66 9.78
C SER A 63 -12.58 -12.35 10.12
N LEU A 64 -12.35 -13.51 9.50
CA LEU A 64 -11.03 -14.15 9.57
C LEU A 64 -9.96 -13.24 8.98
N PRO A 65 -8.72 -13.30 9.48
CA PRO A 65 -7.58 -12.74 8.76
C PRO A 65 -7.52 -13.39 7.38
N THR A 66 -7.51 -12.58 6.33
CA THR A 66 -7.01 -13.03 5.03
C THR A 66 -5.50 -13.25 5.19
N ASP A 67 -4.94 -14.31 4.59
CA ASP A 67 -3.49 -14.52 4.52
C ASP A 67 -2.84 -13.25 3.97
N GLU A 68 -2.28 -12.45 4.86
CA GLU A 68 -1.45 -11.32 4.47
C GLU A 68 -0.09 -11.86 4.06
N PRO A 69 0.48 -11.34 2.97
CA PRO A 69 1.82 -11.75 2.59
C PRO A 69 2.79 -11.39 3.73
N GLN A 70 3.51 -12.40 4.21
CA GLN A 70 4.49 -12.23 5.29
C GLN A 70 5.81 -11.69 4.72
N ARG A 71 6.47 -10.81 5.48
CA ARG A 71 7.83 -10.36 5.14
C ARG A 71 8.80 -11.46 5.53
N GLU A 72 9.35 -12.15 4.54
CA GLU A 72 10.42 -13.13 4.72
C GLU A 72 11.73 -12.39 4.99
N THR A 73 12.27 -12.52 6.21
CA THR A 73 13.51 -11.84 6.64
C THR A 73 14.75 -12.72 6.44
N GLY A 74 14.61 -13.91 5.83
CA GLY A 74 15.67 -14.89 5.64
C GLY A 74 16.44 -14.72 4.33
N TRP A 75 17.77 -14.77 4.40
CA TRP A 75 18.67 -14.73 3.22
C TRP A 75 18.50 -15.93 2.26
N LEU A 76 17.90 -17.02 2.73
CA LEU A 76 17.64 -18.23 1.94
C LEU A 76 16.34 -18.13 1.12
N ASP A 77 15.42 -17.26 1.52
CA ASP A 77 14.10 -17.12 0.90
C ASP A 77 14.13 -16.15 -0.31
N THR A 78 15.18 -15.33 -0.42
CA THR A 78 15.44 -14.44 -1.57
C THR A 78 15.79 -15.16 -2.89
N LEU A 79 15.91 -16.49 -2.88
CA LEU A 79 16.30 -17.26 -4.06
C LEU A 79 15.11 -17.67 -4.96
N GLY A 80 13.87 -17.49 -4.51
CA GLY A 80 12.68 -18.05 -5.16
C GLY A 80 11.67 -17.09 -5.81
N GLY A 81 11.74 -15.77 -5.58
CA GLY A 81 10.76 -14.82 -6.10
C GLY A 81 11.00 -13.37 -5.64
N SER A 82 10.14 -12.43 -6.10
CA SER A 82 10.20 -11.03 -5.63
C SER A 82 9.75 -10.94 -4.17
N SER A 83 10.66 -10.60 -3.26
CA SER A 83 10.33 -10.40 -1.85
C SER A 83 9.40 -9.19 -1.68
N LEU A 84 8.78 -9.05 -0.50
CA LEU A 84 8.03 -7.82 -0.19
C LEU A 84 8.92 -6.57 -0.20
N ASP A 85 10.18 -6.71 0.20
CA ASP A 85 11.18 -5.63 0.13
C ASP A 85 11.49 -5.25 -1.33
N ASP A 86 11.51 -6.22 -2.26
CA ASP A 86 11.67 -5.95 -3.69
C ASP A 86 10.43 -5.26 -4.26
N LYS A 87 9.23 -5.70 -3.87
CA LYS A 87 7.97 -5.05 -4.28
C LYS A 87 7.88 -3.59 -3.84
N LEU A 88 8.39 -3.24 -2.66
CA LEU A 88 8.45 -1.84 -2.24
C LEU A 88 9.29 -1.01 -3.21
N ARG A 89 10.42 -1.54 -3.70
CA ARG A 89 11.37 -0.79 -4.54
C ARG A 89 10.99 -0.80 -6.02
N ALA A 90 10.26 -1.82 -6.46
CA ALA A 90 9.86 -1.98 -7.85
C ALA A 90 8.79 -0.98 -8.28
N LEU A 91 8.75 -0.70 -9.58
CA LEU A 91 7.60 -0.04 -10.18
C LEU A 91 6.38 -0.96 -10.14
N PRO A 92 5.18 -0.42 -9.87
CA PRO A 92 3.94 -1.15 -10.05
C PRO A 92 3.83 -1.77 -11.44
N GLU A 93 3.23 -2.97 -11.53
CA GLU A 93 3.05 -3.70 -12.79
C GLU A 93 2.22 -2.88 -13.80
N ASP A 94 1.23 -2.11 -13.32
CA ASP A 94 0.40 -1.20 -14.12
C ASP A 94 1.18 0.00 -14.69
N VAL A 95 2.45 0.17 -14.34
CA VAL A 95 3.37 1.17 -14.90
C VAL A 95 4.49 0.50 -15.68
N ALA A 96 5.07 -0.58 -15.16
CA ALA A 96 6.14 -1.32 -15.82
C ALA A 96 5.69 -1.95 -17.15
N ASP A 97 4.50 -2.55 -17.16
CA ASP A 97 4.01 -3.40 -18.26
C ASP A 97 2.94 -2.72 -19.13
N VAL A 98 2.85 -1.38 -19.08
CA VAL A 98 1.92 -0.64 -19.94
C VAL A 98 2.31 -0.83 -21.40
N LEU A 99 1.49 -1.62 -22.11
CA LEU A 99 1.54 -1.75 -23.55
C LEU A 99 0.83 -0.54 -24.17
N GLY A 100 1.51 0.20 -25.03
CA GLY A 100 0.92 1.37 -25.67
C GLY A 100 1.92 2.37 -26.23
N SER A 101 1.42 3.56 -26.56
CA SER A 101 2.26 4.67 -27.02
C SER A 101 3.14 5.19 -25.88
N LEU A 102 4.26 5.84 -26.22
CA LEU A 102 5.19 6.41 -25.24
C LEU A 102 4.49 7.45 -24.33
N ARG A 103 3.56 8.23 -24.88
CA ARG A 103 2.74 9.17 -24.11
C ARG A 103 1.83 8.47 -23.11
N ALA A 104 1.18 7.36 -23.50
CA ALA A 104 0.34 6.59 -22.59
C ALA A 104 1.15 5.98 -21.44
N ARG A 105 2.34 5.46 -21.74
CA ARG A 105 3.28 4.93 -20.75
C ARG A 105 3.76 6.02 -19.78
N LEU A 106 4.14 7.20 -20.30
CA LEU A 106 4.50 8.34 -19.44
C LEU A 106 3.32 8.79 -18.57
N GLN A 107 2.10 8.81 -19.11
CA GLN A 107 0.91 9.19 -18.36
C GLN A 107 0.65 8.24 -17.18
N ALA A 108 0.95 6.94 -17.32
CA ALA A 108 0.84 5.98 -16.24
C ALA A 108 1.84 6.23 -15.08
N VAL A 109 2.98 6.86 -15.36
CA VAL A 109 3.96 7.22 -14.32
C VAL A 109 3.52 8.44 -13.50
N VAL A 110 2.75 9.36 -14.09
CA VAL A 110 2.37 10.66 -13.48
C VAL A 110 1.78 10.52 -12.07
N PRO A 111 0.83 9.62 -11.78
CA PRO A 111 0.26 9.46 -10.44
C PRO A 111 1.29 9.06 -9.37
N LEU A 112 2.42 8.46 -9.75
CA LEU A 112 3.49 8.08 -8.82
C LEU A 112 4.25 9.29 -8.27
N TYR A 113 4.10 10.48 -8.87
CA TYR A 113 4.68 11.73 -8.38
C TYR A 113 3.80 12.44 -7.32
N GLU A 114 2.57 11.99 -7.11
CA GLU A 114 1.70 12.56 -6.07
C GLU A 114 2.10 12.10 -4.66
N ILE A 115 2.81 10.98 -4.57
CA ILE A 115 3.24 10.37 -3.31
C ILE A 115 4.49 11.11 -2.80
N ARG A 116 4.45 11.58 -1.55
CA ARG A 116 5.56 12.28 -0.90
C ARG A 116 6.22 11.43 0.18
N ASP A 117 7.42 11.83 0.59
CA ASP A 117 8.11 11.26 1.76
C ASP A 117 7.54 11.84 3.06
N GLU A 118 6.22 11.73 3.21
CA GLU A 118 5.48 12.11 4.41
C GLU A 118 4.97 10.84 5.10
N PRO A 119 4.92 10.78 6.46
CA PRO A 119 4.58 9.55 7.16
C PRO A 119 3.24 8.91 6.75
N ALA A 120 2.23 9.71 6.42
CA ALA A 120 0.93 9.20 5.99
C ALA A 120 0.98 8.62 4.56
N ASP A 121 1.72 9.27 3.67
CA ASP A 121 1.87 8.87 2.27
C ASP A 121 2.72 7.60 2.15
N LEU A 122 3.78 7.46 2.94
CA LEU A 122 4.60 6.25 2.99
C LEU A 122 3.77 5.02 3.35
N LEU A 123 2.87 5.13 4.32
CA LEU A 123 2.00 4.00 4.71
C LEU A 123 1.00 3.66 3.61
N LYS A 124 0.41 4.68 2.97
CA LYS A 124 -0.52 4.48 1.85
C LYS A 124 0.20 3.83 0.66
N TRP A 125 1.41 4.28 0.36
CA TRP A 125 2.25 3.74 -0.70
C TRP A 125 2.67 2.29 -0.41
N ALA A 126 3.18 2.00 0.78
CA ALA A 126 3.60 0.66 1.16
C ALA A 126 2.43 -0.34 1.08
N ARG A 127 1.24 0.06 1.53
CA ARG A 127 -0.01 -0.72 1.37
C ARG A 127 -0.30 -1.01 -0.10
N ARG A 128 -0.22 0.02 -0.96
CA ARG A 128 -0.49 -0.12 -2.40
C ARG A 128 0.53 -1.05 -3.08
N GLN A 129 1.80 -0.97 -2.70
CA GLN A 129 2.88 -1.77 -3.31
C GLN A 129 2.86 -3.24 -2.89
N THR A 130 2.55 -3.51 -1.62
CA THR A 130 2.74 -4.85 -1.04
C THR A 130 1.43 -5.59 -0.79
N GLY A 131 0.30 -4.88 -0.75
CA GLY A 131 -0.98 -5.43 -0.33
C GLY A 131 -1.11 -5.65 1.19
N VAL A 132 -0.08 -5.37 1.97
CA VAL A 132 -0.10 -5.48 3.44
C VAL A 132 -0.92 -4.34 4.03
N ALA A 133 -1.90 -4.64 4.90
CA ALA A 133 -2.75 -3.60 5.46
C ALA A 133 -2.06 -2.77 6.55
N ASP A 134 -1.15 -3.37 7.32
CA ASP A 134 -0.34 -2.65 8.32
C ASP A 134 1.16 -2.76 8.03
N PRO A 135 1.72 -1.85 7.20
CA PRO A 135 3.15 -1.84 6.90
C PRO A 135 4.05 -1.73 8.14
N LEU A 136 3.60 -1.09 9.22
CA LEU A 136 4.42 -0.90 10.42
C LEU A 136 4.61 -2.17 11.25
N SER A 137 3.81 -3.21 10.98
CA SER A 137 4.03 -4.54 11.53
C SER A 137 5.21 -5.26 10.87
N HIS A 138 5.64 -4.82 9.67
CA HIS A 138 6.70 -5.46 8.89
C HIS A 138 7.95 -4.59 8.70
N TRP A 139 7.78 -3.27 8.63
CA TRP A 139 8.87 -2.31 8.42
C TRP A 139 8.78 -1.16 9.43
N SER A 140 9.94 -0.76 9.93
CA SER A 140 10.08 0.53 10.61
C SER A 140 9.85 1.69 9.65
N ARG A 141 9.54 2.87 10.19
CA ARG A 141 9.38 4.09 9.37
C ARG A 141 10.63 4.43 8.58
N ASP A 142 11.80 4.25 9.17
CA ASP A 142 13.08 4.54 8.52
C ASP A 142 13.35 3.58 7.35
N GLU A 143 13.02 2.29 7.50
CA GLU A 143 13.08 1.32 6.41
C GLU A 143 12.14 1.69 5.26
N LEU A 144 10.92 2.16 5.57
CA LEU A 144 9.98 2.64 4.55
C LEU A 144 10.51 3.87 3.81
N SER A 145 11.09 4.85 4.51
CA SER A 145 11.71 6.02 3.84
C SER A 145 12.94 5.63 3.00
N VAL A 146 13.75 4.67 3.43
CA VAL A 146 14.85 4.13 2.61
C VAL A 146 14.32 3.45 1.35
N ALA A 147 13.32 2.57 1.50
CA ALA A 147 12.70 1.87 0.37
C ALA A 147 12.02 2.85 -0.60
N PHE A 148 11.34 3.88 -0.07
CA PHE A 148 10.67 4.90 -0.87
C PHE A 148 11.65 5.74 -1.69
N ARG A 149 12.82 6.08 -1.12
CA ARG A 149 13.88 6.75 -1.88
C ARG A 149 14.42 5.89 -3.02
N ALA A 150 14.63 4.59 -2.78
CA ALA A 150 15.02 3.65 -3.83
C ALA A 150 13.96 3.55 -4.93
N PHE A 151 12.68 3.48 -4.55
CA PHE A 151 11.55 3.52 -5.47
C PHE A 151 11.51 4.80 -6.31
N CYS A 152 11.74 5.97 -5.70
CA CYS A 152 11.80 7.25 -6.44
C CYS A 152 12.91 7.25 -7.49
N ILE A 153 14.08 6.69 -7.17
CA ILE A 153 15.19 6.57 -8.13
C ILE A 153 14.77 5.71 -9.33
N GLU A 154 14.12 4.57 -9.09
CA GLU A 154 13.63 3.67 -10.15
C GLU A 154 12.55 4.36 -11.00
N ARG A 155 11.56 5.00 -10.36
CA ARG A 155 10.52 5.80 -11.02
C ARG A 155 11.12 6.88 -11.93
N ASP A 156 12.07 7.65 -11.42
CA ASP A 156 12.68 8.76 -12.15
C ASP A 156 13.56 8.26 -13.29
N SER A 157 14.25 7.13 -13.10
CA SER A 157 15.00 6.43 -14.15
C SER A 157 14.06 5.99 -15.28
N HIS A 158 12.96 5.34 -14.94
CA HIS A 158 11.95 4.90 -15.91
C HIS A 158 11.32 6.08 -16.66
N CYS A 159 10.95 7.15 -15.95
CA CYS A 159 10.42 8.37 -16.54
C CYS A 159 11.41 9.00 -17.54
N ARG A 160 12.69 9.14 -17.16
CA ARG A 160 13.75 9.65 -18.04
C ARG A 160 13.92 8.79 -19.29
N ASN A 161 13.88 7.46 -19.15
CA ASN A 161 14.01 6.54 -20.28
C ASN A 161 12.84 6.68 -21.27
N LEU A 162 11.61 6.78 -20.77
CA LEU A 162 10.43 6.99 -21.61
C LEU A 162 10.45 8.37 -22.28
N ALA A 163 10.85 9.42 -21.55
CA ALA A 163 10.97 10.77 -22.10
C ALA A 163 12.05 10.84 -23.20
N ALA A 164 13.20 10.18 -23.01
CA ALA A 164 14.24 10.10 -24.02
C ALA A 164 13.73 9.39 -25.30
N GLN A 165 13.01 8.28 -25.15
CA GLN A 165 12.38 7.58 -26.28
C GLN A 165 11.35 8.46 -26.99
N LEU A 166 10.52 9.18 -26.23
CA LEU A 166 9.51 10.09 -26.79
C LEU A 166 10.19 11.19 -27.60
N ARG A 167 11.26 11.78 -27.06
CA ARG A 167 12.05 12.81 -27.74
C ARG A 167 12.65 12.32 -29.05
N ILE A 168 13.18 11.10 -29.06
CA ILE A 168 13.76 10.49 -30.27
C ILE A 168 12.68 10.23 -31.32
N LYS A 169 11.49 9.80 -30.91
CA LYS A 169 10.41 9.38 -31.82
C LYS A 169 9.55 10.54 -32.34
N GLU A 170 9.24 11.51 -31.50
CA GLU A 170 8.28 12.59 -31.76
C GLU A 170 8.92 13.99 -31.81
N GLY A 171 10.22 14.11 -31.52
CA GLY A 171 10.97 15.35 -31.61
C GLY A 171 11.22 16.04 -30.27
N HIS A 172 12.01 17.11 -30.31
CA HIS A 172 12.53 17.79 -29.12
C HIS A 172 11.42 18.35 -28.20
N ASP A 173 10.37 18.91 -28.79
CA ASP A 173 9.31 19.60 -28.04
C ASP A 173 8.26 18.66 -27.44
N ALA A 174 8.20 17.40 -27.89
CA ALA A 174 7.17 16.44 -27.47
C ALA A 174 7.16 16.17 -25.95
N VAL A 175 8.35 16.12 -25.33
CA VAL A 175 8.48 15.94 -23.87
C VAL A 175 8.00 17.19 -23.13
N ARG A 176 8.36 18.38 -23.62
CA ARG A 176 7.96 19.65 -23.02
C ARG A 176 6.44 19.83 -23.08
N GLU A 177 5.84 19.57 -24.24
CA GLU A 177 4.38 19.60 -24.42
C GLU A 177 3.67 18.62 -23.48
N PHE A 178 4.19 17.41 -23.34
CA PHE A 178 3.62 16.42 -22.42
C PHE A 178 3.66 16.90 -20.96
N VAL A 179 4.80 17.46 -20.53
CA VAL A 179 4.99 17.99 -19.17
C VAL A 179 4.08 19.21 -18.92
N ASP A 180 3.92 20.08 -19.91
CA ASP A 180 3.10 21.29 -19.80
C ASP A 180 1.59 20.96 -19.72
N GLN A 181 1.16 19.78 -20.14
CA GLN A 181 -0.22 19.30 -19.99
C GLN A 181 -0.54 18.74 -18.59
N GLN A 182 0.46 18.51 -17.74
CA GLN A 182 0.25 17.96 -16.40
C GLN A 182 -0.17 19.04 -15.39
N THR A 183 -0.70 18.60 -14.24
CA THR A 183 -1.00 19.47 -13.10
C THR A 183 0.27 20.14 -12.58
N ASP A 184 0.16 21.31 -11.94
CA ASP A 184 1.34 22.08 -11.51
C ASP A 184 2.25 21.28 -10.57
N ALA A 185 1.67 20.51 -9.63
CA ALA A 185 2.43 19.67 -8.70
C ALA A 185 3.19 18.56 -9.44
N ALA A 186 2.53 17.80 -10.32
CA ALA A 186 3.17 16.74 -11.10
C ALA A 186 4.20 17.32 -12.08
N ARG A 187 3.90 18.45 -12.71
CA ARG A 187 4.80 19.16 -13.64
C ARG A 187 6.11 19.52 -12.95
N MET A 188 6.06 20.08 -11.75
CA MET A 188 7.27 20.44 -11.00
C MET A 188 8.11 19.20 -10.67
N ALA A 189 7.48 18.15 -10.15
CA ALA A 189 8.17 16.92 -9.77
C ALA A 189 8.77 16.18 -10.97
N ILE A 190 8.04 16.11 -12.09
CA ILE A 190 8.54 15.51 -13.34
C ILE A 190 9.70 16.32 -13.91
N ARG A 191 9.62 17.66 -13.89
CA ARG A 191 10.75 18.50 -14.34
C ARG A 191 12.01 18.28 -13.50
N GLU A 192 11.86 18.16 -12.19
CA GLU A 192 12.97 17.82 -11.29
C GLU A 192 13.55 16.44 -11.62
N ALA A 193 12.71 15.42 -11.79
CA ALA A 193 13.12 14.06 -12.14
C ALA A 193 13.80 13.95 -13.51
N LEU A 194 13.33 14.72 -14.50
CA LEU A 194 13.95 14.79 -15.82
C LEU A 194 15.25 15.61 -15.81
N GLY A 195 15.47 16.45 -14.80
CA GLY A 195 16.66 17.29 -14.68
C GLY A 195 16.87 18.17 -15.92
N ARG A 196 18.12 18.25 -16.42
CA ARG A 196 18.49 19.00 -17.64
C ARG A 196 18.18 18.25 -18.96
N VAL A 197 17.35 17.20 -18.93
CA VAL A 197 16.97 16.47 -20.16
C VAL A 197 15.96 17.26 -21.00
N ILE A 198 15.37 18.32 -20.43
CA ILE A 198 14.49 19.30 -21.09
C ILE A 198 15.22 20.64 -21.26
#